data_AF-A0A936CMK6-F1
#
_entry.id   AF-A0A936CMK6-F1
#
_cell.length_a   1.000
_cell.length_b   1.000
_cell.length_c   1.000
_cell.angle_alpha   90.00
_cell.angle_beta   90.00
_cell.angle_gamma   90.00
#
_symmetry.space_group_name_H-M   'P 1'
#
loop_
_entity.id
_entity.type
_entity.pdbx_description
1 polymer ?
#
loop_
_entity_poly.entity_id
_entity_poly.type
_entity_poly.pdbx_seq_one_letter_code
_entity_poly.pdbx_strand_id
1 'polypeptide(L)'
;MRAQKKNQKIDHALLDIYDEKLIFHGVPIYEQRKELVKSILPLYIEFSRKISDGKQDSLLEYVSDLDRDFPQQLSQSREKDYFSLRTNVGVHKDQFEPVFQNYKLRVQGSQGQMKTALLALKLAQYRLLATRLHTTPVFYWMISFRN
;
A
#
# COMPACT_ATOMS: atom_id res chain seq x y z
N MET A 1 -9.86 13.72 -34.65
CA MET A 1 -11.19 13.05 -34.62
C MET A 1 -11.13 11.87 -33.67
N ARG A 2 -11.66 11.99 -32.45
CA ARG A 2 -11.87 10.83 -31.56
C ARG A 2 -13.11 10.12 -32.07
N ALA A 3 -12.93 8.96 -32.68
CA ALA A 3 -14.06 8.09 -33.04
C ALA A 3 -14.87 7.84 -31.76
N GLN A 4 -16.14 8.28 -31.76
CA GLN A 4 -17.14 7.82 -30.80
C GLN A 4 -17.13 6.29 -30.85
N LYS A 5 -16.58 5.65 -29.83
CA LYS A 5 -16.73 4.20 -29.66
C LYS A 5 -18.23 3.96 -29.51
N LYS A 6 -18.78 3.30 -30.54
CA LYS A 6 -20.13 2.75 -30.58
C LYS A 6 -20.50 2.16 -29.23
N ASN A 7 -21.76 2.33 -28.88
CA ASN A 7 -22.48 1.81 -27.72
C ASN A 7 -22.26 0.29 -27.54
N GLN A 8 -21.06 -0.12 -27.11
CA GLN A 8 -20.70 -1.50 -26.89
C GLN A 8 -21.31 -1.84 -25.53
N LYS A 9 -22.42 -2.57 -25.58
CA LYS A 9 -23.15 -3.00 -24.39
C LYS A 9 -22.16 -3.67 -23.44
N ILE A 10 -22.01 -3.14 -22.23
CA ILE A 10 -21.11 -3.68 -21.22
C ILE A 10 -21.58 -5.09 -20.90
N ASP A 11 -20.69 -6.07 -21.06
CA ASP A 11 -20.98 -7.46 -20.68
C ASP A 11 -20.78 -7.61 -19.17
N HIS A 12 -21.86 -7.35 -18.42
CA HIS A 12 -21.84 -7.43 -16.97
C HIS A 12 -21.60 -8.85 -16.47
N ALA A 13 -22.06 -9.88 -17.18
CA ALA A 13 -21.87 -11.27 -16.76
C ALA A 13 -20.38 -11.66 -16.84
N LEU A 14 -19.67 -11.21 -17.88
CA LEU A 14 -18.24 -11.40 -17.96
C LEU A 14 -17.48 -10.63 -16.85
N LEU A 15 -17.91 -9.40 -16.54
CA LEU A 15 -17.32 -8.63 -15.45
C LEU A 15 -17.57 -9.26 -14.08
N ASP A 16 -18.74 -9.87 -13.84
CA ASP A 16 -19.04 -10.60 -12.60
C ASP A 16 -18.02 -11.75 -12.39
N ILE A 17 -17.70 -12.52 -13.45
CA ILE A 17 -16.71 -13.60 -13.38
C ILE A 17 -15.30 -13.06 -13.04
N TYR A 18 -14.92 -11.91 -13.61
CA TYR A 18 -13.63 -11.29 -13.29
C TYR A 18 -13.60 -10.72 -11.86
N ASP A 19 -14.70 -10.13 -11.40
CA ASP A 19 -14.83 -9.61 -10.03
C ASP A 19 -14.67 -10.76 -9.02
N GLU A 20 -15.26 -11.93 -9.27
CA GLU A 20 -15.04 -13.13 -8.44
C GLU A 20 -13.56 -13.52 -8.37
N LYS A 21 -12.82 -13.46 -9.49
CA LYS A 21 -11.37 -13.74 -9.50
C LYS A 21 -10.57 -12.68 -8.75
N LEU A 22 -10.94 -11.40 -8.89
CA LEU A 22 -10.32 -10.30 -8.14
C LEU A 22 -10.55 -10.46 -6.64
N ILE A 23 -11.74 -10.85 -6.21
CA ILE A 23 -12.06 -11.13 -4.81
C ILE A 23 -11.24 -12.33 -4.32
N PHE A 24 -11.28 -13.45 -5.05
CA PHE A 24 -10.61 -14.69 -4.69
C PHE A 24 -9.10 -14.51 -4.45
N HIS A 25 -8.43 -13.70 -5.28
CA HIS A 25 -6.99 -13.43 -5.12
C HIS A 25 -6.68 -12.20 -4.26
N GLY A 26 -7.54 -11.18 -4.28
CA GLY A 26 -7.32 -9.91 -3.59
C GLY A 26 -7.45 -10.03 -2.08
N VAL A 27 -8.45 -10.77 -1.59
CA VAL A 27 -8.69 -10.92 -0.14
C VAL A 27 -7.49 -11.56 0.58
N PRO A 28 -6.91 -12.68 0.11
CA PRO A 28 -5.71 -13.23 0.74
C PRO A 28 -4.52 -12.26 0.78
N ILE A 29 -4.31 -11.47 -0.29
CA ILE A 29 -3.22 -10.48 -0.35
C ILE A 29 -3.44 -9.38 0.70
N TYR A 30 -4.67 -8.88 0.81
CA TYR A 30 -5.06 -7.87 1.79
C TYR A 30 -4.81 -8.35 3.23
N GLU A 31 -5.27 -9.56 3.57
CA GLU A 31 -5.06 -10.13 4.90
C GLU A 31 -3.57 -10.31 5.21
N GLN A 32 -2.78 -10.83 4.26
CA GLN A 32 -1.32 -10.97 4.45
C GLN A 32 -0.64 -9.61 4.65
N ARG A 33 -1.10 -8.54 3.98
CA ARG A 33 -0.57 -7.19 4.16
C ARG A 33 -0.93 -6.61 5.52
N LYS A 34 -2.14 -6.84 6.04
CA LYS A 34 -2.51 -6.45 7.41
C LYS A 34 -1.61 -7.13 8.44
N GLU A 35 -1.41 -8.44 8.31
CA GLU A 35 -0.55 -9.19 9.22
C GLU A 35 0.92 -8.75 9.10
N LEU A 36 1.39 -8.46 7.89
CA LEU A 36 2.71 -7.86 7.68
C LEU A 36 2.85 -6.54 8.44
N VAL A 37 1.88 -5.63 8.30
CA VAL A 37 1.91 -4.31 8.95
C VAL A 37 1.90 -4.46 10.47
N LYS A 38 1.05 -5.33 11.03
CA LYS A 38 1.06 -5.64 12.46
C LYS A 38 2.44 -6.12 12.93
N SER A 39 3.09 -7.00 12.16
CA SER A 39 4.39 -7.55 12.52
C SER A 39 5.56 -6.55 12.39
N ILE A 40 5.47 -5.62 11.44
CA ILE A 40 6.56 -4.67 11.16
C ILE A 40 6.45 -3.38 11.97
N LEU A 41 5.23 -3.00 12.39
CA LEU A 41 4.96 -1.73 13.06
C LEU A 41 5.81 -1.49 14.32
N PRO A 42 6.02 -2.46 15.23
CA PRO A 42 6.87 -2.24 16.40
C PRO A 42 8.33 -1.92 16.03
N LEU A 43 8.87 -2.64 15.04
CA LEU A 43 10.23 -2.41 14.54
C LEU A 43 10.34 -1.05 13.83
N TYR A 44 9.29 -0.69 13.08
CA TYR A 44 9.22 0.60 12.39
C TYR A 44 9.26 1.78 13.36
N ILE A 45 8.44 1.72 14.42
CA ILE A 45 8.40 2.73 15.50
C ILE A 45 9.77 2.84 16.18
N GLU A 46 10.37 1.70 16.55
CA GLU A 46 11.70 1.65 17.17
C GLU A 46 12.75 2.35 16.32
N PHE A 47 12.85 1.99 15.03
CA PHE A 47 13.83 2.61 14.13
C PHE A 47 13.53 4.07 13.84
N SER A 48 12.26 4.47 13.69
CA SER A 48 11.88 5.87 13.49
C SER A 48 12.37 6.74 14.65
N ARG A 49 12.11 6.29 15.89
CA ARG A 49 12.55 6.98 17.10
C ARG A 49 14.08 7.02 17.20
N LYS A 50 14.75 5.91 16.88
CA LYS A 50 16.21 5.82 16.94
C LYS A 50 16.92 6.73 15.94
N ILE A 51 16.46 6.77 14.68
CA ILE A 51 17.07 7.58 13.62
C ILE A 51 16.87 9.08 13.88
N SER A 52 15.71 9.44 14.43
CA SER A 52 15.35 10.84 14.70
C SER A 52 15.85 11.38 16.04
N ASP A 53 16.61 10.60 16.81
CA ASP A 53 17.02 10.95 18.17
C ASP A 53 15.81 11.30 19.06
N GLY A 54 14.76 10.48 18.97
CA GLY A 54 13.51 10.64 19.71
C GLY A 54 12.53 11.67 19.16
N LYS A 55 12.88 12.40 18.09
CA LYS A 55 12.07 13.53 17.58
C LYS A 55 10.91 13.10 16.67
N GLN A 56 10.91 11.86 16.18
CA GLN A 56 9.89 11.33 15.29
C GLN A 56 9.46 9.93 15.72
N ASP A 57 8.25 9.85 16.24
CA ASP A 57 7.54 8.62 16.57
C ASP A 57 6.41 8.41 15.56
N SER A 58 6.78 8.00 14.33
CA SER A 58 5.79 7.78 13.27
C SER A 58 5.23 6.37 13.32
N LEU A 59 3.93 6.25 13.04
CA LEU A 59 3.21 5.01 12.79
C LEU A 59 3.20 4.68 11.30
N LEU A 60 2.93 3.43 10.97
CA LEU A 60 2.74 2.97 9.60
C LEU A 60 1.30 2.46 9.45
N GLU A 61 0.48 3.17 8.69
CA GLU A 61 -0.88 2.77 8.40
C GLU A 61 -0.95 2.03 7.07
N TYR A 62 -1.69 0.93 7.01
CA TYR A 62 -2.06 0.27 5.77
C TYR A 62 -3.46 0.72 5.38
N VAL A 63 -3.57 1.35 4.21
CA VAL A 63 -4.81 1.90 3.67
C VAL A 63 -5.19 1.10 2.45
N SER A 64 -6.35 0.47 2.47
CA SER A 64 -6.85 -0.34 1.35
C SER A 64 -8.29 0.00 1.00
N ASP A 65 -8.63 -0.13 -0.29
CA ASP A 65 -10.03 -0.09 -0.71
C ASP A 65 -10.84 -1.28 -0.14
N LEU A 66 -10.15 -2.36 0.27
CA LEU A 66 -10.74 -3.57 0.87
C LEU A 66 -11.07 -3.43 2.36
N ASP A 67 -10.80 -2.28 2.98
CA ASP A 67 -11.30 -1.97 4.33
C ASP A 67 -12.84 -1.79 4.36
N ARG A 68 -13.46 -1.71 3.18
CA ARG A 68 -14.91 -1.68 2.95
C ARG A 68 -15.33 -2.95 2.21
N ASP A 69 -16.63 -3.12 2.00
CA ASP A 69 -17.18 -4.25 1.24
C ASP A 69 -16.61 -4.27 -0.21
N PHE A 70 -15.63 -5.14 -0.45
CA PHE A 70 -14.90 -5.20 -1.71
C PHE A 70 -15.78 -5.57 -2.92
N PRO A 71 -16.65 -6.61 -2.85
CA PRO A 71 -17.65 -6.86 -3.88
C PRO A 71 -18.51 -5.64 -4.21
N GLN A 72 -18.99 -4.93 -3.19
CA GLN A 72 -19.79 -3.72 -3.39
C GLN A 72 -18.95 -2.61 -4.04
N GLN A 73 -17.70 -2.42 -3.63
CA GLN A 73 -16.80 -1.43 -4.23
C GLN A 73 -16.53 -1.71 -5.71
N LEU A 74 -16.30 -2.97 -6.09
CA LEU A 74 -16.12 -3.38 -7.49
C LEU A 74 -17.38 -3.07 -8.32
N SER A 75 -18.56 -3.45 -7.81
CA SER A 75 -19.82 -3.15 -8.49
C SER A 75 -20.05 -1.65 -8.67
N GLN A 76 -19.71 -0.82 -7.67
CA GLN A 76 -19.85 0.63 -7.72
C GLN A 76 -18.80 1.30 -8.62
N SER A 77 -17.63 0.69 -8.82
CA SER A 77 -16.57 1.26 -9.66
C SER A 77 -16.74 0.98 -11.15
N ARG A 78 -17.61 0.06 -11.55
CA ARG A 78 -17.77 -0.39 -12.95
C ARG A 78 -17.91 0.74 -13.98
N GLU A 79 -18.75 1.73 -13.71
CA GLU A 79 -18.94 2.86 -14.63
C GLU A 79 -17.64 3.65 -14.79
N LYS A 80 -16.97 3.96 -13.67
CA LYS A 80 -15.68 4.66 -13.67
C LYS A 80 -14.58 3.83 -14.33
N ASP A 81 -14.57 2.52 -14.12
CA ASP A 81 -13.60 1.59 -14.69
C ASP A 81 -13.77 1.52 -16.22
N TYR A 82 -15.01 1.53 -16.71
CA TYR A 82 -15.33 1.58 -18.14
C TYR A 82 -14.78 2.86 -18.80
N PHE A 83 -14.99 4.04 -18.20
CA PHE A 83 -14.49 5.29 -18.76
C PHE A 83 -12.97 5.45 -18.65
N SER A 84 -12.37 4.93 -17.57
CA SER A 84 -10.93 5.04 -17.33
C SER A 84 -10.11 3.90 -17.94
N LEU A 85 -10.77 2.86 -18.46
CA LEU A 85 -10.17 1.66 -19.05
C LEU A 85 -9.18 0.94 -18.12
N ARG A 86 -9.43 1.02 -16.81
CA ARG A 86 -8.63 0.37 -15.75
C ARG A 86 -9.48 0.12 -14.51
N THR A 87 -9.11 -0.89 -13.73
CA THR A 87 -9.74 -1.17 -12.44
C THR A 87 -9.30 -0.15 -11.38
N ASN A 88 -10.24 0.61 -10.82
CA ASN A 88 -9.96 1.67 -9.84
C ASN A 88 -10.05 1.22 -8.37
N VAL A 89 -10.44 -0.04 -8.11
CA VAL A 89 -10.60 -0.61 -6.76
C VAL A 89 -9.82 -1.92 -6.68
N GLY A 90 -9.03 -2.09 -5.63
CA GLY A 90 -8.33 -3.36 -5.37
C GLY A 90 -6.97 -3.17 -4.71
N VAL A 91 -6.36 -4.29 -4.32
CA VAL A 91 -5.09 -4.31 -3.59
C VAL A 91 -3.91 -3.69 -4.36
N HIS A 92 -3.98 -3.58 -5.70
CA HIS A 92 -2.97 -2.90 -6.51
C HIS A 92 -2.87 -1.39 -6.23
N LYS A 93 -3.86 -0.81 -5.54
CA LYS A 93 -3.91 0.60 -5.17
C LYS A 93 -3.60 0.88 -3.70
N ASP A 94 -3.37 -0.15 -2.90
CA ASP A 94 -3.13 0.03 -1.47
C ASP A 94 -1.92 0.91 -1.18
N GLN A 95 -1.93 1.54 -0.02
CA GLN A 95 -0.88 2.42 0.43
C GLN A 95 -0.38 2.01 1.82
N PHE A 96 0.93 2.15 2.03
CA PHE A 96 1.54 2.12 3.35
C PHE A 96 1.94 3.56 3.68
N GLU A 97 1.17 4.21 4.55
CA GLU A 97 1.26 5.64 4.81
C GLU A 97 1.95 5.87 6.17
N PRO A 98 3.17 6.45 6.17
CA PRO A 98 3.79 6.94 7.39
C PRO A 98 2.99 8.12 7.96
N VAL A 99 2.54 7.98 9.21
CA VAL A 99 1.79 9.00 9.93
C VAL A 99 2.62 9.45 11.13
N PHE A 100 2.80 10.75 11.29
CA PHE A 100 3.45 11.32 12.46
C PHE A 100 2.49 12.29 13.13
N GLN A 101 2.27 12.11 14.43
CA GLN A 101 1.20 12.80 15.15
C GLN A 101 -0.15 12.55 14.44
N ASN A 102 -0.76 13.60 13.89
CA ASN A 102 -2.07 13.52 13.23
C ASN A 102 -2.01 13.83 11.72
N TYR A 103 -0.84 13.70 11.09
CA TYR A 103 -0.70 13.96 9.66
C TYR A 103 0.14 12.93 8.90
N LYS A 104 -0.16 12.81 7.61
CA LYS A 104 0.56 11.94 6.67
C LYS A 104 1.86 12.60 6.26
N LEU A 105 2.99 11.94 6.55
CA LEU A 105 4.33 12.45 6.22
C LEU A 105 4.53 12.65 4.73
N ARG A 106 3.87 11.83 3.90
CA ARG A 106 3.95 11.94 2.44
C ARG A 106 3.39 13.26 1.89
N VAL A 107 2.41 13.85 2.58
CA VAL A 107 1.70 15.05 2.13
C VAL A 107 2.24 16.30 2.81
N GLN A 108 2.51 16.23 4.12
CA GLN A 108 2.82 17.41 4.94
C GLN A 108 4.18 17.32 5.65
N GLY A 109 4.84 16.16 5.61
CA GLY A 109 6.13 15.97 6.27
C GLY A 109 7.26 16.70 5.56
N SER A 110 8.24 17.16 6.34
CA SER A 110 9.49 17.65 5.78
C SER A 110 10.25 16.52 5.07
N GLN A 111 11.12 16.88 4.13
CA GLN A 111 11.96 15.90 3.44
C GLN A 111 12.81 15.07 4.41
N GLY A 112 13.26 15.66 5.53
CA GLY A 112 13.96 14.97 6.59
C GLY A 112 13.10 13.92 7.28
N GLN A 113 11.86 14.27 7.64
CA GLN A 113 10.93 13.33 8.28
C GLN A 113 10.56 12.15 7.37
N MET A 114 10.36 12.44 6.08
CA MET A 114 10.08 11.40 5.09
C MET A 114 11.30 10.47 4.90
N LYS A 115 12.52 11.02 4.86
CA LYS A 115 13.76 10.22 4.81
C LYS A 115 13.91 9.32 6.03
N THR A 116 13.66 9.86 7.23
CA THR A 116 13.65 9.08 8.49
C THR A 116 12.64 7.95 8.42
N ALA A 117 11.40 8.23 8.01
CA ALA A 117 10.35 7.23 7.88
C ALA A 117 10.73 6.11 6.88
N LEU A 118 11.24 6.47 5.71
CA LEU A 118 11.63 5.47 4.70
C LEU A 118 12.81 4.61 5.17
N LEU A 119 13.80 5.21 5.83
CA LEU A 119 14.94 4.48 6.38
C LEU A 119 14.49 3.54 7.51
N ALA A 120 13.63 4.01 8.41
CA ALA A 120 13.05 3.19 9.47
C ALA A 120 12.29 1.98 8.90
N LEU A 121 11.49 2.19 7.85
CA LEU A 121 10.77 1.10 7.17
C LEU A 121 11.72 0.07 6.56
N LYS A 122 12.79 0.50 5.90
CA LYS A 122 13.79 -0.40 5.32
C LYS A 122 14.51 -1.23 6.38
N LEU A 123 14.91 -0.61 7.50
CA LEU A 123 15.54 -1.32 8.61
C LEU A 123 14.58 -2.29 9.30
N ALA A 124 13.31 -1.91 9.46
CA ALA A 124 12.27 -2.77 9.99
C ALA A 124 12.04 -3.99 9.09
N GLN A 125 11.98 -3.81 7.77
CA GLN A 125 11.87 -4.89 6.79
C GLN A 125 13.07 -5.84 6.89
N TYR A 126 14.28 -5.28 6.93
CA TYR A 126 15.52 -6.04 7.05
C TYR A 126 15.53 -6.89 8.33
N ARG A 127 15.19 -6.29 9.47
CA ARG A 127 15.15 -6.97 10.77
C ARG A 127 14.08 -8.08 10.79
N LEU A 128 12.89 -7.81 10.26
CA LEU A 128 11.82 -8.80 10.17
C LEU A 128 12.22 -9.99 9.29
N LEU A 129 12.86 -9.74 8.14
CA LEU A 129 13.37 -10.80 7.27
C LEU A 129 14.44 -11.64 7.96
N ALA A 130 15.39 -10.99 8.65
CA ALA A 130 16.45 -11.71 9.36
C ALA A 130 15.88 -12.66 10.45
N THR A 131 14.86 -12.20 11.18
CA THR A 131 14.16 -13.02 12.17
C THR A 131 13.44 -14.21 11.52
N ARG A 132 12.72 -13.99 10.41
CA ARG A 132 11.93 -15.05 9.74
C ARG A 132 12.79 -16.09 9.03
N LEU A 133 13.93 -15.68 8.47
CA LEU A 133 14.81 -16.56 7.71
C LEU A 133 15.89 -17.22 8.58
N HIS A 134 15.99 -16.86 9.87
CA HIS A 134 17.06 -17.29 10.78
C HIS A 134 18.47 -17.07 10.22
N THR A 135 18.62 -16.08 9.35
CA THR A 135 19.89 -15.73 8.70
C THR A 135 19.93 -14.23 8.48
N THR A 136 21.13 -13.66 8.42
CA THR A 136 21.32 -12.23 8.15
C THR A 136 21.34 -12.02 6.64
N PRO A 137 20.31 -11.39 6.04
CA PRO A 137 20.31 -11.16 4.60
C PRO A 137 21.38 -10.12 4.23
N VAL A 138 21.82 -10.13 2.98
CA VAL A 138 22.71 -9.07 2.47
C VAL A 138 21.93 -7.77 2.39
N PHE A 139 22.43 -6.71 3.02
CA PHE A 139 21.83 -5.38 2.96
C PHE A 139 22.51 -4.53 1.89
N TYR A 140 21.84 -4.31 0.75
CA TYR A 140 22.34 -3.45 -0.32
C TYR A 140 21.78 -2.03 -0.18
N TRP A 141 22.65 -1.05 0.04
CA TRP A 141 22.26 0.35 0.18
C TRP A 141 22.45 1.09 -1.15
N MET A 142 21.36 1.32 -1.87
CA MET A 142 21.31 2.27 -2.98
C MET A 142 20.07 3.16 -2.81
N ILE A 143 20.27 4.35 -2.26
CA ILE A 143 19.27 5.42 -2.37
C ILE A 143 19.99 6.64 -2.96
N SER A 144 19.88 6.81 -4.27
CA SER A 144 20.18 8.10 -4.90
C SER A 144 19.00 9.02 -4.64
N PHE A 145 19.11 9.88 -3.62
CA PHE A 145 18.22 11.01 -3.48
C PHE A 145 18.64 12.05 -4.52
N ARG A 146 18.09 11.97 -5.73
CA ARG A 146 18.16 13.11 -6.65
C ARG A 146 17.30 14.24 -6.08
N ASN A 147 17.94 15.38 -5.87
CA ASN A 147 17.29 16.65 -5.53
C ASN A 147 16.38 17.12 -6.66
#